data_AF-A0A532B271-F1
#
_entry.id   AF-A0A532B271-F1
#
_cell.length_a   1.000
_cell.length_b   1.000
_cell.length_c   1.000
_cell.angle_alpha   90.00
_cell.angle_beta   90.00
_cell.angle_gamma   90.00
#
_symmetry.space_group_name_H-M   'P 1'
#
loop_
_entity.id
_entity.type
_entity.pdbx_description
1 polymer ?
#
loop_
_entity_poly.entity_id
_entity_poly.type
_entity_poly.pdbx_seq_one_letter_code
_entity_poly.pdbx_strand_id
1 'polypeptide(L)' 'MTGYILAIDQGTTSSRAILFDDKMMVVGSGQKEFTQYYP' A
#
# COMPACT_ATOMS: atom_id res chain seq x y z
N MET A 1 -10.15 -16.69 -12.55
CA MET A 1 -9.85 -16.02 -11.26
C MET A 1 -9.51 -14.58 -11.59
N THR A 2 -10.36 -13.63 -11.21
CA THR A 2 -9.98 -12.21 -11.20
C THR A 2 -9.14 -11.99 -9.95
N GLY A 3 -7.84 -11.76 -10.14
CA GLY A 3 -6.90 -11.51 -9.07
C GLY A 3 -6.74 -10.02 -8.82
N TYR A 4 -6.54 -9.64 -7.56
CA TYR A 4 -6.07 -8.31 -7.22
C TYR A 4 -4.58 -8.35 -6.92
N ILE A 5 -3.87 -7.27 -7.24
CA ILE A 5 -2.47 -7.08 -6.86
C ILE A 5 -2.43 -6.01 -5.77
N LEU A 6 -1.83 -6.34 -4.63
CA LEU A 6 -1.52 -5.39 -3.57
C LEU A 6 -0.06 -4.98 -3.67
N ALA A 7 0.20 -3.71 -4.05
CA ALA A 7 1.52 -3.12 -3.92
C ALA A 7 1.66 -2.49 -2.53
N ILE A 8 2.76 -2.80 -1.85
CA ILE A 8 3.09 -2.25 -0.55
C ILE A 8 4.41 -1.50 -0.68
N ASP A 9 4.42 -0.26 -0.21
CA ASP A 9 5.62 0.55 -0.05
C ASP A 9 5.82 0.83 1.45
N GLN A 10 6.95 0.35 1.98
CA GLN A 10 7.30 0.47 3.40
C GLN A 10 8.35 1.57 3.55
N GLY A 11 7.88 2.76 3.91
CA GLY A 11 8.72 3.87 4.31
C GLY A 11 9.14 3.79 5.77
N THR A 12 10.02 4.69 6.19
CA THR A 12 10.53 4.75 7.56
C THR A 12 9.52 5.34 8.56
N THR A 13 8.64 6.25 8.11
CA THR A 13 7.62 6.90 8.95
C THR A 13 6.19 6.44 8.65
N SER A 14 6.01 5.66 7.59
CA SER A 14 4.68 5.28 7.14
C SER A 14 4.71 4.11 6.16
N SER A 15 3.58 3.41 6.07
CA SER A 15 3.34 2.37 5.09
C SER A 15 2.26 2.82 4.11
N ARG A 16 2.47 2.59 2.82
CA ARG A 16 1.47 2.77 1.78
C ARG A 16 1.06 1.42 1.21
N ALA A 17 -0.22 1.29 0.88
CA ALA A 17 -0.77 0.18 0.13
C ALA A 17 -1.59 0.71 -1.06
N ILE A 18 -1.46 0.06 -2.22
CA ILE A 18 -2.25 0.36 -3.42
C ILE A 18 -2.79 -0.97 -3.97
N LEU A 19 -4.09 -1.03 -4.20
CA LEU A 19 -4.79 -2.18 -4.76
C LEU A 19 -5.04 -1.95 -6.25
N PHE A 20 -4.60 -2.90 -7.07
CA PHE A 20 -4.82 -2.91 -8.51
C PHE A 20 -5.77 -4.04 -8.90
N ASP A 21 -6.69 -3.75 -9.82
CA ASP A 21 -7.50 -4.76 -10.48
C ASP A 21 -6.73 -5.45 -11.63
N ASP A 22 -7.42 -6.35 -12.34
CA ASP A 22 -6.87 -7.11 -13.47
C ASP A 22 -6.51 -6.26 -14.70
N LYS A 23 -7.00 -5.02 -14.77
CA LYS A 23 -6.65 -4.03 -15.79
C LYS A 23 -5.52 -3.11 -15.34
N MET A 24 -4.88 -3.42 -14.21
CA MET A 24 -3.85 -2.58 -13.58
C MET A 24 -4.38 -1.18 -13.20
N MET A 25 -5.69 -1.06 -12.98
CA MET A 25 -6.29 0.19 -12.51
C MET A 25 -6.25 0.23 -10.99
N VAL A 26 -5.98 1.41 -10.43
CA VAL A 26 -6.04 1.63 -8.98
C VAL A 26 -7.49 1.60 -8.54
N VAL A 27 -7.85 0.61 -7.72
CA VAL A 27 -9.20 0.44 -7.15
C VAL A 27 -9.25 0.70 -5.65
N GLY A 28 -8.10 0.93 -5.03
CA GLY A 28 -8.01 1.31 -3.63
C GLY A 28 -6.60 1.77 -3.26
N SER A 29 -6.51 2.63 -2.27
CA SER A 29 -5.24 3.03 -1.67
C SER A 29 -5.43 3.29 -0.17
N GLY A 30 -4.35 3.11 0.58
CA GLY A 30 -4.31 3.39 2.00
C GLY A 30 -2.91 3.85 2.40
N GLN A 31 -2.86 4.82 3.31
CA GLN A 31 -1.63 5.27 3.94
C GLN A 31 -1.81 5.14 5.45
N LYS A 32 -0.80 4.60 6.12
CA LYS A 32 -0.75 4.59 7.57
C LYS A 32 0.59 5.14 8.03
N GLU A 33 0.55 6.32 8.61
CA GLU A 33 1.68 6.87 9.35
C GLU A 33 1.80 6.15 10.70
N PHE A 34 3.04 6.05 11.18
CA PHE A 34 3.32 5.52 12.51
C PHE A 34 4.45 6.33 13.14
N THR A 35 4.39 6.49 14.46
CA THR A 35 5.46 7.13 15.22
C THR A 35 6.71 6.26 15.15
N GLN A 36 7.83 6.86 14.78
CA GLN A 36 9.13 6.21 14.81
C GLN A 36 9.64 6.12 16.26
N TYR A 37 10.15 4.94 16.63
CA TYR A 37 10.79 4.70 17.93
C TYR A 37 12.26 4.30 17.71
N TYR A 38 12.97 5.13 16.96
CA TYR A 38 14.42 5.04 16.84
C TYR A 38 15.06 5.98 17.89
N PRO A 39 16.28 5.69 18.36
CA PRO A 39 17.05 6.64 19.16
C PRO A 39 17.30 7.95 18.41
#